data_AF-A0A2V9Q5W7-F1
#
_entry.id   AF-A0A2V9Q5W7-F1
#
_cell.length_a   1.000
_cell.length_b   1.000
_cell.length_c   1.000
_cell.angle_alpha   90.00
_cell.angle_beta   90.00
_cell.angle_gamma   90.00
#
_symmetry.space_group_name_H-M   'P 1'
#
loop_
_entity.id
_entity.type
_entity.pdbx_description
1 polymer ?
#
loop_
_entity_poly.entity_id
_entity_poly.type
_entity_poly.pdbx_seq_one_letter_code
_entity_poly.pdbx_strand_id
1 'polypeptide(L)'
;MKLAFPGTRGEIEARTRLHRMHSCVLVEGRVLVDCGADWLSKFEAFEPEAIVLTHAHPDHAGGLKHGAPCKVYARLKHGTA
;
A
#
# COMPACT_ATOMS: atom_id res chain seq x y z
N MET A 1 18.56 2.41 8.84
CA MET A 1 17.17 2.33 8.39
C MET A 1 17.12 2.43 6.87
N LYS A 2 16.50 1.49 6.16
CA LYS A 2 16.36 1.46 4.70
C LYS A 2 14.90 1.62 4.28
N LEU A 3 14.65 2.55 3.36
CA LEU A 3 13.35 2.80 2.75
C LEU A 3 13.44 2.61 1.24
N ALA A 4 12.47 1.93 0.65
CA ALA A 4 12.24 1.91 -0.79
C ALA A 4 10.86 2.48 -1.09
N PHE A 5 10.71 3.10 -2.27
CA PHE A 5 9.47 3.72 -2.73
C PHE A 5 8.99 3.04 -4.02
N PRO A 6 8.44 1.81 -3.96
CA PRO A 6 7.94 1.12 -5.15
C PRO A 6 6.82 1.86 -5.88
N GLY A 7 6.11 2.76 -5.19
CA GLY A 7 5.07 3.59 -5.76
C GLY A 7 5.01 4.95 -5.09
N THR A 8 4.67 5.97 -5.89
CA THR A 8 4.69 7.37 -5.46
C THR A 8 3.47 8.15 -5.93
N ARG A 9 2.60 7.56 -6.76
CA ARG A 9 1.43 8.21 -7.34
C ARG A 9 0.28 8.24 -6.33
N GLY A 10 -0.44 9.36 -6.24
CA GLY A 10 -1.73 9.40 -5.55
C GLY A 10 -2.88 8.89 -6.44
N GLU A 11 -4.12 9.13 -6.02
CA GLU A 11 -5.34 8.88 -6.80
C GLU A 11 -5.51 9.90 -7.95
N ILE A 12 -4.61 9.85 -8.92
CA ILE A 12 -4.61 10.73 -10.10
C ILE A 12 -4.33 9.95 -11.39
N GLU A 13 -4.85 10.46 -12.49
CA GLU A 13 -4.59 9.90 -13.83
C GLU A 13 -3.16 10.14 -14.32
N ALA A 14 -2.56 11.28 -13.96
CA ALA A 14 -1.23 11.66 -14.39
C ALA A 14 -0.19 10.64 -13.91
N ARG A 15 0.60 10.11 -14.85
CA ARG A 15 1.58 9.05 -14.58
C ARG A 15 2.79 9.18 -15.50
N THR A 16 3.94 8.78 -14.99
CA THR A 16 5.16 8.59 -15.79
C THR A 16 5.68 7.17 -15.60
N ARG A 17 6.68 6.75 -16.37
CA ARG A 17 7.29 5.43 -16.20
C ARG A 17 7.79 5.18 -14.77
N LEU A 18 8.29 6.22 -14.09
CA LEU A 18 8.83 6.16 -12.72
C LEU A 18 7.80 6.53 -11.63
N HIS A 19 6.61 6.99 -12.03
CA HIS A 19 5.53 7.44 -11.14
C HIS A 19 4.20 6.79 -11.57
N ARG A 20 4.25 5.49 -11.85
CA ARG A 20 3.10 4.75 -12.37
C ARG A 20 2.24 4.15 -11.26
N MET A 21 2.89 3.66 -10.21
CA MET A 21 2.25 2.87 -9.18
C MET A 21 1.76 3.76 -8.04
N HIS A 22 0.57 3.46 -7.52
CA HIS A 22 0.04 4.06 -6.30
C HIS A 22 1.03 4.02 -5.13
N SER A 23 0.93 5.00 -4.23
CA SER A 23 1.82 5.20 -3.09
C SER A 23 2.05 3.91 -2.31
N CYS A 24 3.33 3.62 -2.06
CA CYS A 24 3.79 2.43 -1.35
C CYS A 24 5.22 2.66 -0.86
N VAL A 25 5.47 2.41 0.42
CA VAL A 25 6.82 2.44 1.00
C VAL A 25 7.15 1.07 1.58
N LEU A 26 8.30 0.51 1.19
CA LEU A 26 8.83 -0.73 1.75
C LEU A 26 9.94 -0.40 2.75
N VAL A 27 9.68 -0.68 4.03
CA VAL A 27 10.59 -0.44 5.14
C VAL A 27 11.38 -1.71 5.43
N GLU A 28 12.71 -1.62 5.38
CA GLU A 28 13.65 -2.72 5.63
C GLU A 28 13.37 -4.01 4.80
N GLY A 29 12.69 -3.88 3.67
CA GLY A 29 12.30 -5.03 2.85
C GLY A 29 11.21 -5.93 3.47
N ARG A 30 10.53 -5.49 4.54
CA ARG A 30 9.64 -6.34 5.35
C ARG A 30 8.26 -5.76 5.61
N VAL A 31 8.16 -4.45 5.78
CA VAL A 31 6.90 -3.79 6.11
C VAL A 31 6.48 -2.88 4.96
N LEU A 32 5.29 -3.11 4.42
CA LEU A 32 4.67 -2.21 3.46
C LEU A 32 3.85 -1.15 4.19
N VAL A 33 4.04 0.11 3.81
CA VAL A 33 3.14 1.20 4.15
C VAL A 33 2.32 1.51 2.92
N ASP A 34 1.01 1.32 3.05
CA ASP A 34 0.00 1.35 1.99
C ASP A 34 0.17 0.28 0.89
N CYS A 35 -0.93 0.00 0.21
CA CYS A 35 -1.07 -0.94 -0.89
C CYS A 35 -2.27 -0.51 -1.76
N GLY A 36 -2.06 0.51 -2.60
CA GLY A 36 -3.08 1.03 -3.51
C GLY A 36 -3.51 0.06 -4.62
N ALA A 37 -4.60 0.39 -5.32
CA ALA A 37 -5.26 -0.48 -6.30
C ALA A 37 -4.34 -1.08 -7.39
N ASP A 38 -3.32 -0.35 -7.85
CA ASP A 38 -2.37 -0.84 -8.85
C ASP A 38 -1.53 -2.05 -8.38
N TRP A 39 -1.45 -2.26 -7.06
CA TRP A 39 -0.71 -3.34 -6.41
C TRP A 39 -1.51 -4.63 -6.23
N LEU A 40 -2.79 -4.64 -6.61
CA LEU A 40 -3.62 -5.84 -6.56
C LEU A 40 -2.91 -7.00 -7.29
N SER A 41 -2.72 -8.11 -6.58
CA SER A 41 -2.03 -9.32 -7.08
C SER A 41 -0.56 -9.10 -7.48
N LYS A 42 0.09 -8.04 -7.00
CA LYS A 42 1.51 -7.73 -7.24
C LYS A 42 2.31 -7.51 -5.96
N PHE A 43 1.66 -7.06 -4.87
CA PHE A 43 2.37 -6.75 -3.62
C PHE A 43 2.94 -7.99 -2.93
N GLU A 44 2.41 -9.17 -3.24
CA GLU A 44 2.85 -10.46 -2.71
C GLU A 44 4.31 -10.76 -3.10
N ALA A 45 4.80 -10.20 -4.22
CA ALA A 45 6.19 -10.32 -4.63
C ALA A 45 7.19 -9.64 -3.67
N PHE A 46 6.71 -8.77 -2.78
CA PHE A 46 7.54 -8.19 -1.72
C PHE A 46 7.66 -9.08 -0.48
N GLU A 47 6.88 -10.17 -0.39
CA GLU A 47 6.79 -11.04 0.78
C GLU A 47 6.67 -10.27 2.12
N PRO A 48 5.73 -9.32 2.25
CA PRO A 48 5.66 -8.45 3.43
C PRO A 48 5.29 -9.24 4.69
N GLU A 49 6.04 -9.02 5.77
CA GLU A 49 5.71 -9.52 7.11
C GLU A 49 4.47 -8.80 7.69
N ALA A 50 4.27 -7.53 7.32
CA ALA A 50 3.14 -6.72 7.72
C ALA A 50 2.83 -5.61 6.71
N ILE A 51 1.57 -5.16 6.71
CA ILE A 51 1.10 -3.99 5.98
C ILE A 51 0.54 -2.98 6.98
N VAL A 52 0.90 -1.71 6.85
CA VAL A 52 0.35 -0.59 7.61
C VAL A 52 -0.42 0.31 6.66
N LEU A 53 -1.70 0.52 6.92
CA LEU A 53 -2.53 1.45 6.14
C LEU A 53 -2.57 2.81 6.82
N THR A 54 -2.26 3.86 6.06
CA THR A 54 -2.38 5.24 6.52
C THR A 54 -3.86 5.65 6.61
N HIS A 55 -4.66 5.31 5.60
CA HIS A 55 -6.09 5.53 5.54
C HIS A 55 -6.76 4.69 4.43
N ALA A 56 -8.09 4.73 4.35
CA ALA A 56 -8.89 3.84 3.50
C ALA A 56 -9.36 4.52 2.19
N HIS A 57 -8.42 4.96 1.35
CA HIS A 57 -8.68 5.37 -0.03
C HIS A 57 -8.18 4.31 -1.03
N PRO A 58 -8.71 4.26 -2.28
CA PRO A 58 -8.34 3.24 -3.26
C PRO A 58 -6.85 3.21 -3.61
N ASP A 59 -6.18 4.35 -3.64
CA ASP A 59 -4.73 4.49 -3.87
C ASP A 59 -3.87 4.10 -2.65
N HIS A 60 -4.47 3.81 -1.50
CA HIS A 60 -3.75 3.35 -0.31
C HIS A 60 -4.15 1.94 0.16
N ALA A 61 -5.38 1.51 -0.07
CA ALA A 61 -5.89 0.22 0.44
C ALA A 61 -6.43 -0.71 -0.66
N GLY A 62 -6.59 -0.20 -1.90
CA GLY A 62 -7.28 -0.93 -2.97
C GLY A 62 -6.60 -2.24 -3.39
N GLY A 63 -5.29 -2.38 -3.18
CA GLY A 63 -4.54 -3.60 -3.46
C GLY A 63 -4.91 -4.76 -2.54
N LEU A 64 -5.60 -4.49 -1.42
CA LEU A 64 -6.03 -5.49 -0.43
C LEU A 64 -7.50 -5.92 -0.62
N LYS A 65 -8.11 -5.61 -1.77
CA LYS A 65 -9.53 -5.95 -2.06
C LYS A 65 -9.86 -7.43 -1.84
N HIS A 66 -8.89 -8.33 -1.99
CA HIS A 66 -9.04 -9.77 -1.80
C HIS A 66 -8.38 -10.30 -0.51
N GLY A 67 -8.07 -9.41 0.43
CA GLY A 67 -7.34 -9.73 1.65
C GLY A 67 -5.82 -9.62 1.48
N ALA A 68 -5.09 -10.00 2.53
CA ALA A 68 -3.64 -10.06 2.55
C ALA A 68 -3.18 -11.37 3.22
N PRO A 69 -2.07 -11.96 2.79
CA PRO A 69 -1.51 -13.16 3.43
C PRO A 69 -0.79 -12.87 4.75
N CYS A 70 -0.71 -11.60 5.17
CA CYS A 70 0.01 -11.15 6.36
C CYS A 70 -0.85 -10.21 7.22
N LYS A 71 -0.31 -9.78 8.36
CA LYS A 71 -1.00 -8.88 9.29
C LYS A 71 -1.17 -7.49 8.66
N VAL A 72 -2.38 -6.95 8.78
CA VAL A 72 -2.70 -5.58 8.35
C VAL A 72 -3.01 -4.73 9.57
N TYR A 73 -2.25 -3.66 9.75
CA TYR A 73 -2.45 -2.66 10.80
C TYR A 73 -3.10 -1.43 10.21
N ALA A 74 -4.21 -0.98 10.81
CA ALA A 74 -4.90 0.23 10.40
C ALA A 74 -5.49 0.91 11.64
N ARG A 75 -5.65 2.24 11.57
CA ARG A 75 -6.39 2.96 12.59
C ARG A 75 -7.89 2.74 12.39
N LEU A 76 -8.63 2.50 13.47
CA LEU A 76 -10.08 2.61 13.44
C LEU A 76 -10.47 4.06 13.12
N LYS A 77 -11.38 4.25 12.16
CA LYS A 77 -12.04 5.55 11.99
C LYS A 77 -12.68 5.93 13.32
N HIS A 78 -12.42 7.15 13.79
CA HIS A 78 -13.09 7.67 14.98
C HIS A 78 -14.56 7.98 14.60
N GLY A 79 -15.51 7.19 15.11
CA GLY A 79 -16.97 7.31 14.88
C GLY A 79 -17.42 6.74 13.52
N THR A 80 -18.53 6.00 13.39
CA THR A 80 -19.72 5.83 14.24
C THR A 80 -20.23 4.39 14.17
N ALA A 81 -20.68 3.86 15.31
CA ALA A 81 -21.67 2.77 15.35
C ALA A 81 -23.02 3.28 14.83
#